data_AF-A0A017SUJ7-F1
#
_entry.id   AF-A0A017SUJ7-F1
#
_cell.length_a   1.000
_cell.length_b   1.000
_cell.length_c   1.000
_cell.angle_alpha   90.00
_cell.angle_beta   90.00
_cell.angle_gamma   90.00
#
_symmetry.space_group_name_H-M   'P 1'
#
loop_
_entity.id
_entity.type
_entity.pdbx_description
1 polymer ?
#
loop_
_entity_poly.entity_id
_entity_poly.type
_entity_poly.pdbx_seq_one_letter_code
_entity_poly.pdbx_strand_id
1 'polypeptide(L)'
;MQPIVDLAPGAEDNLLAVRLGELIRDNLARHPKRRAGLRAFRASVLVVAQDTGVSMTMRFDHGRLTVHDGAIGIPTVTFCGDEAVLLRLPQIAFHRRVALPVLGVRHPHAAAPLREVMVQIARGDLKIYGLLTHLGLVLALLHLVSRPGADR
;
A
#
# COMPACT_ATOMS: atom_id res chain seq x y z
N MET A 1 19.47 5.85 9.82
CA MET A 1 19.48 4.79 8.80
C MET A 1 18.43 5.10 7.75
N GLN A 2 18.76 5.05 6.46
CA GLN A 2 17.80 5.24 5.37
C GLN A 2 16.91 3.99 5.25
N PRO A 3 15.61 4.12 4.99
CA PRO A 3 14.75 2.97 4.74
C PRO A 3 15.24 2.23 3.50
N ILE A 4 15.30 0.90 3.59
CA ILE A 4 15.77 0.05 2.52
C ILE A 4 14.54 -0.57 1.86
N VAL A 5 14.39 -0.35 0.54
CA VAL A 5 13.33 -0.94 -0.28
C VAL A 5 14.01 -1.74 -1.38
N ASP A 6 14.02 -3.06 -1.22
CA ASP A 6 14.69 -3.98 -2.13
C ASP A 6 13.67 -4.88 -2.82
N LEU A 7 13.97 -5.22 -4.08
CA LEU A 7 13.34 -6.35 -4.75
C LEU A 7 14.13 -7.61 -4.37
N ALA A 8 13.43 -8.68 -4.05
CA ALA A 8 14.03 -10.00 -3.89
C ALA A 8 14.37 -10.58 -5.28
N PRO A 9 15.33 -11.52 -5.37
CA PRO A 9 15.66 -12.15 -6.65
C PRO A 9 14.42 -12.72 -7.36
N GLY A 10 14.26 -12.38 -8.64
CA GLY A 10 13.13 -12.79 -9.48
C GLY A 10 11.93 -11.82 -9.41
N ALA A 11 11.88 -10.93 -8.40
CA ALA A 11 10.84 -9.90 -8.34
C ALA A 11 11.05 -8.79 -9.38
N GLU A 12 12.24 -8.70 -9.99
CA GLU A 12 12.53 -7.75 -11.06
C GLU A 12 11.72 -8.04 -12.34
N ASP A 13 11.32 -9.29 -12.57
CA ASP A 13 10.52 -9.71 -13.73
C ASP A 13 9.01 -9.49 -13.51
N ASN A 14 8.60 -9.23 -12.27
CA ASN A 14 7.21 -8.97 -11.92
C ASN A 14 6.91 -7.46 -12.01
N LEU A 15 6.19 -7.06 -13.06
CA LEU A 15 5.86 -5.66 -13.32
C LEU A 15 5.06 -4.99 -12.19
N LEU A 16 4.23 -5.74 -11.46
CA LEU A 16 3.48 -5.22 -10.31
C LEU A 16 4.43 -4.94 -9.13
N ALA A 17 5.36 -5.87 -8.86
CA ALA A 17 6.38 -5.74 -7.83
C ALA A 17 7.31 -4.56 -8.09
N VAL A 18 7.79 -4.41 -9.32
CA VAL A 18 8.62 -3.28 -9.74
C VAL A 18 7.87 -1.97 -9.54
N ARG A 19 6.65 -1.83 -10.11
CA ARG A 19 5.89 -0.57 -10.04
C ARG A 19 5.54 -0.17 -8.61
N LEU A 20 5.06 -1.11 -7.78
CA LEU A 20 4.74 -0.79 -6.39
C LEU A 20 5.99 -0.55 -5.55
N GLY A 21 7.08 -1.30 -5.78
CA GLY A 21 8.37 -1.08 -5.13
C GLY A 21 8.91 0.32 -5.39
N GLU A 22 8.90 0.77 -6.64
CA GLU A 22 9.31 2.12 -7.04
C GLU A 22 8.43 3.20 -6.41
N LEU A 23 7.10 3.05 -6.49
CA LEU A 23 6.16 4.00 -5.86
C LEU A 23 6.43 4.17 -4.36
N ILE A 24 6.68 3.07 -3.65
CA ILE A 24 6.96 3.11 -2.22
C ILE A 24 8.33 3.76 -1.96
N ARG A 25 9.36 3.40 -2.74
CA ARG A 25 10.70 3.99 -2.64
C ARG A 25 10.64 5.51 -2.83
N ASP A 26 9.94 5.98 -3.86
CA ASP A 26 9.77 7.40 -4.16
C ASP A 26 9.01 8.14 -3.05
N ASN A 27 7.96 7.52 -2.49
CA ASN A 27 7.19 8.11 -1.41
C ASN A 27 8.01 8.21 -0.11
N LEU A 28 8.83 7.20 0.20
CA LEU A 28 9.75 7.21 1.33
C LEU A 28 10.92 8.18 1.16
N ALA A 29 11.37 8.41 -0.09
CA ALA A 29 12.37 9.42 -0.41
C ALA A 29 11.82 10.84 -0.19
N ARG A 30 10.60 11.12 -0.69
CA ARG A 30 9.95 12.42 -0.57
C ARG A 30 9.46 12.77 0.84
N HIS A 31 9.20 11.77 1.69
CA HIS A 31 8.59 12.00 3.01
C HIS A 31 9.38 11.36 4.15
N PRO A 32 10.45 12.02 4.63
CA PRO A 32 11.31 11.49 5.69
C PRO A 32 10.56 11.12 6.99
N LYS A 33 9.47 11.84 7.31
CA LYS A 33 8.63 11.56 8.49
C LYS A 33 7.95 10.18 8.44
N ARG A 34 7.67 9.64 7.24
CA ARG A 34 7.06 8.30 7.09
C ARG A 34 8.06 7.16 7.25
N ARG A 35 9.36 7.46 7.16
CA ARG A 35 10.44 6.49 7.43
C ARG A 35 10.40 5.99 8.87
N ALA A 36 9.93 6.81 9.81
CA ALA A 36 9.72 6.38 11.19
C ALA A 36 8.60 5.33 11.31
N GLY A 37 7.53 5.47 10.52
CA GLY A 37 6.46 4.49 10.46
C GLY A 37 6.95 3.13 9.95
N LEU A 38 7.80 3.11 8.93
CA LEU A 38 8.40 1.88 8.40
C LEU A 38 9.21 1.12 9.48
N ARG A 39 9.90 1.82 10.37
CA ARG A 39 10.71 1.20 11.45
C ARG A 39 9.86 0.48 12.49
N ALA A 40 8.64 0.95 12.74
CA ALA A 40 7.71 0.31 13.66
C ALA A 40 6.94 -0.85 13.00
N PHE A 41 7.12 -1.06 11.69
CA PHE A 41 6.29 -1.98 10.91
C PHE A 41 6.95 -3.35 10.79
N ARG A 42 6.21 -4.39 11.20
CA ARG A 42 6.55 -5.79 10.97
C ARG A 42 5.30 -6.51 10.47
N ALA A 43 5.28 -6.86 9.20
CA ALA A 43 4.11 -7.42 8.53
C ALA A 43 4.51 -8.15 7.25
N SER A 44 3.69 -9.13 6.84
CA SER A 44 3.71 -9.66 5.47
C SER A 44 2.40 -9.29 4.80
N VAL A 45 2.47 -8.66 3.62
CA VAL A 45 1.30 -8.22 2.87
C VAL A 45 1.34 -8.83 1.49
N LEU A 46 0.32 -9.62 1.17
CA LEU A 46 0.15 -10.20 -0.16
C LEU A 46 -0.72 -9.27 -1.01
N VAL A 47 -0.35 -9.11 -2.28
CA VAL A 47 -1.11 -8.37 -3.28
C VAL A 47 -1.32 -9.29 -4.48
N VAL A 48 -2.57 -9.47 -4.91
CA VAL A 48 -2.97 -10.38 -5.99
C VAL A 48 -3.77 -9.61 -7.02
N ALA A 49 -3.18 -9.42 -8.21
CA ALA A 49 -3.86 -8.92 -9.40
C ALA A 49 -4.65 -10.06 -10.05
N GLN A 50 -5.97 -10.03 -9.91
CA GLN A 50 -6.83 -11.17 -10.30
C GLN A 50 -7.00 -11.28 -11.82
N ASP A 51 -7.00 -10.14 -12.50
CA ASP A 51 -7.12 -10.01 -13.96
C ASP A 51 -5.89 -10.51 -14.71
N THR A 52 -4.70 -10.31 -14.15
CA THR A 52 -3.43 -10.73 -14.76
C THR A 52 -2.87 -12.04 -14.20
N GLY A 53 -3.41 -12.52 -13.07
CA GLY A 53 -2.89 -13.69 -12.35
C GLY A 53 -1.56 -13.44 -11.64
N VAL A 54 -1.06 -12.21 -11.64
CA VAL A 54 0.21 -11.83 -11.01
C VAL A 54 -0.02 -11.61 -9.51
N SER A 55 0.96 -11.98 -8.69
CA SER A 55 0.94 -11.66 -7.27
C SER A 55 2.32 -11.25 -6.77
N MET A 56 2.37 -10.52 -5.66
CA MET A 56 3.62 -10.13 -5.01
C MET A 56 3.44 -10.08 -3.49
N THR A 57 4.54 -10.26 -2.76
CA THR A 57 4.54 -10.17 -1.30
C THR A 57 5.45 -9.04 -0.83
N MET A 58 4.92 -8.12 -0.04
CA MET A 58 5.68 -7.11 0.67
C MET A 58 5.98 -7.60 2.08
N ARG A 59 7.26 -7.82 2.38
CA ARG A 59 7.74 -8.16 3.72
C ARG A 59 8.35 -6.94 4.38
N PHE A 60 7.72 -6.48 5.45
CA PHE A 60 8.19 -5.40 6.29
C PHE A 60 8.88 -5.96 7.53
N ASP A 61 10.09 -5.50 7.78
CA ASP A 61 10.90 -5.89 8.92
C ASP A 61 11.71 -4.69 9.45
N HIS A 62 11.17 -4.02 10.47
CA HIS A 62 11.83 -2.97 11.25
C HIS A 62 12.61 -1.92 10.45
N GLY A 63 11.99 -1.38 9.38
CA GLY A 63 12.60 -0.35 8.53
C GLY A 63 13.18 -0.87 7.22
N ARG A 64 13.10 -2.19 6.98
CA ARG A 64 13.34 -2.81 5.68
C ARG A 64 12.03 -3.25 5.05
N LEU A 65 11.85 -2.94 3.78
CA LEU A 65 10.81 -3.52 2.92
C LEU A 65 11.53 -4.37 1.86
N THR A 66 11.19 -5.65 1.82
CA THR A 66 11.59 -6.56 0.72
C THR A 66 10.33 -6.92 -0.06
N VAL A 67 10.34 -6.69 -1.37
CA VAL A 67 9.23 -7.05 -2.27
C VAL A 67 9.62 -8.33 -2.99
N HIS A 68 8.77 -9.34 -2.91
CA HIS A 68 8.97 -10.65 -3.50
C HIS A 68 7.98 -10.88 -4.64
N ASP A 69 8.40 -11.63 -5.65
CA ASP A 69 7.48 -12.24 -6.60
C ASP A 69 6.63 -13.30 -5.91
N GLY A 70 5.35 -13.36 -6.28
CA GLY A 70 4.41 -14.36 -5.79
C GLY A 70 4.00 -14.22 -4.33
N ALA A 71 3.33 -15.26 -3.85
CA ALA A 71 2.93 -15.40 -2.45
C ALA A 71 4.04 -16.07 -1.63
N ILE A 72 4.58 -15.36 -0.65
CA ILE A 72 5.64 -15.87 0.24
C ILE A 72 5.19 -15.85 1.70
N GLY A 73 5.29 -17.01 2.35
CA GLY A 73 4.93 -17.18 3.75
C GLY A 73 3.43 -17.00 4.01
N ILE A 74 3.08 -16.65 5.25
CA ILE A 74 1.70 -16.41 5.66
C ILE A 74 1.46 -14.89 5.69
N PRO A 75 0.61 -14.34 4.80
CA PRO A 75 0.31 -12.92 4.81
C PRO A 75 -0.58 -12.55 6.01
N THR A 76 -0.28 -11.41 6.62
CA THR A 76 -1.11 -10.79 7.66
C THR A 76 -2.33 -10.12 7.03
N VAL A 77 -2.14 -9.53 5.85
CA VAL A 77 -3.18 -8.88 5.05
C VAL A 77 -2.99 -9.28 3.60
N THR A 78 -4.10 -9.51 2.89
CA THR A 78 -4.08 -9.75 1.45
C THR A 78 -5.00 -8.76 0.75
N PHE A 79 -4.47 -8.05 -0.24
CA PHE A 79 -5.24 -7.24 -1.18
C PHE A 79 -5.46 -8.04 -2.47
N CYS A 80 -6.72 -8.25 -2.85
CA CYS A 80 -7.09 -8.90 -4.10
C CYS A 80 -7.99 -7.99 -4.92
N GLY A 81 -7.65 -7.76 -6.18
CA GLY A 81 -8.48 -7.03 -7.14
C GLY A 81 -7.75 -6.90 -8.47
N ASP A 82 -8.29 -6.16 -9.42
CA ASP A 82 -7.58 -5.91 -10.69
C ASP A 82 -6.32 -5.08 -10.47
N GLU A 83 -5.29 -5.29 -11.30
CA GLU A 83 -4.02 -4.54 -11.23
C GLU A 83 -4.27 -3.03 -11.20
N ALA A 84 -5.17 -2.53 -12.04
CA ALA A 84 -5.53 -1.12 -12.11
C ALA A 84 -6.12 -0.57 -10.79
N VAL A 85 -6.88 -1.40 -10.05
CA VAL A 85 -7.45 -1.03 -8.75
C VAL A 85 -6.38 -1.02 -7.67
N LEU A 86 -5.48 -2.01 -7.68
CA LEU A 86 -4.39 -2.13 -6.71
C LEU A 86 -3.39 -0.98 -6.84
N LEU A 87 -3.06 -0.58 -8.07
CA LEU A 87 -2.20 0.57 -8.37
C LEU A 87 -2.82 1.94 -8.00
N ARG A 88 -4.13 1.98 -7.70
CA ARG A 88 -4.82 3.18 -7.19
C ARG A 88 -4.75 3.32 -5.67
N LEU A 89 -4.49 2.25 -4.92
CA LEU A 89 -4.40 2.31 -3.44
C LEU A 89 -3.39 3.37 -2.94
N PRO A 90 -2.18 3.51 -3.54
CA PRO A 90 -1.23 4.57 -3.18
C PRO A 90 -1.71 6.00 -3.47
N GLN A 91 -2.84 6.19 -4.14
CA GLN A 91 -3.38 7.51 -4.49
C GLN A 91 -4.33 8.05 -3.43
N ILE A 92 -4.73 7.22 -2.45
CA ILE A 92 -5.57 7.66 -1.32
C ILE A 92 -4.86 8.77 -0.57
N ALA A 93 -5.53 9.91 -0.41
CA ALA A 93 -4.99 11.02 0.36
C ALA A 93 -5.08 10.74 1.86
N PHE A 94 -3.99 11.02 2.57
CA PHE A 94 -3.93 10.95 4.02
C PHE A 94 -3.61 12.31 4.62
N HIS A 95 -4.10 12.54 5.84
CA HIS A 95 -3.74 13.72 6.63
C HIS A 95 -2.24 13.76 6.89
N ARG A 96 -1.65 14.96 6.89
CA ARG A 96 -0.19 15.15 6.99
C ARG A 96 0.42 14.70 8.32
N ARG A 97 -0.37 14.66 9.40
CA ARG A 97 0.10 14.42 10.77
C ARG A 97 -0.37 13.09 11.38
N VAL A 98 -1.40 12.48 10.82
CA VAL A 98 -2.04 11.28 11.38
C VAL A 98 -2.26 10.24 10.28
N ALA A 99 -2.19 8.95 10.62
CA ALA A 99 -2.42 7.84 9.70
C ALA A 99 -3.91 7.63 9.41
N LEU A 100 -4.65 8.72 9.21
CA LEU A 100 -6.06 8.72 8.86
C LEU A 100 -6.25 9.23 7.43
N PRO A 101 -7.05 8.52 6.62
CA PRO A 101 -7.38 8.97 5.29
C PRO A 101 -8.24 10.23 5.36
N VAL A 102 -8.12 11.10 4.36
CA VAL A 102 -8.94 12.32 4.28
C VAL A 102 -10.38 11.93 3.99
N LEU A 103 -11.21 11.99 5.02
CA LEU A 103 -12.66 11.83 4.94
C LEU A 103 -13.27 13.23 4.90
N GLY A 104 -13.87 13.67 3.79
CA GLY A 104 -14.38 15.02 3.80
C GLY A 104 -15.20 15.48 2.60
N VAL A 105 -16.38 16.00 2.91
CA VAL A 105 -17.21 16.85 2.05
C VAL A 105 -16.51 18.19 1.75
N ARG A 106 -15.60 18.63 2.65
CA ARG A 106 -14.84 19.88 2.55
C ARG A 106 -13.67 19.84 1.56
N HIS A 107 -13.15 18.66 1.23
CA HIS A 107 -12.08 18.46 0.24
C HIS A 107 -12.46 17.33 -0.73
N PRO A 108 -13.48 17.54 -1.59
CA PRO A 108 -14.04 16.49 -2.43
C PRO A 108 -13.01 15.89 -3.40
N HIS A 109 -12.04 16.68 -3.87
CA HIS A 109 -10.95 16.20 -4.71
C HIS A 109 -9.97 15.29 -3.96
N ALA A 110 -9.64 15.60 -2.70
CA ALA A 110 -8.75 14.78 -1.89
C ALA A 110 -9.41 13.46 -1.45
N ALA A 111 -10.73 13.48 -1.25
CA ALA A 111 -11.51 12.30 -0.87
C ALA A 111 -11.90 11.40 -2.05
N ALA A 112 -11.75 11.85 -3.30
CA ALA A 112 -12.17 11.10 -4.48
C ALA A 112 -11.49 9.73 -4.63
N PRO A 113 -10.16 9.58 -4.47
CA PRO A 113 -9.50 8.28 -4.58
C PRO A 113 -9.94 7.31 -3.48
N LEU A 114 -10.20 7.81 -2.26
CA LEU A 114 -10.73 7.00 -1.17
C LEU A 114 -12.13 6.50 -1.50
N ARG A 115 -13.01 7.38 -1.99
CA ARG A 115 -14.38 7.02 -2.36
C ARG A 115 -14.39 5.97 -3.47
N GLU A 116 -13.54 6.10 -4.47
CA GLU A 116 -13.41 5.11 -5.55
C GLU A 116 -13.01 3.75 -5.01
N VAL A 117 -11.98 3.69 -4.15
CA VAL A 117 -11.57 2.44 -3.50
C VAL A 117 -12.70 1.84 -2.67
N MET A 118 -13.45 2.64 -1.92
CA MET A 118 -14.60 2.17 -1.15
C MET A 118 -15.71 1.61 -2.03
N VAL A 119 -15.95 2.20 -3.21
CA VAL A 119 -16.90 1.66 -4.20
C VAL A 119 -16.42 0.31 -4.74
N GLN A 120 -15.12 0.16 -5.01
CA GLN A 120 -14.55 -1.12 -5.46
C GLN A 120 -14.67 -2.21 -4.39
N ILE A 121 -14.49 -1.84 -3.11
CA ILE A 121 -14.72 -2.77 -1.98
C ILE A 121 -16.20 -3.16 -1.91
N ALA A 122 -17.11 -2.18 -2.00
CA ALA A 122 -18.55 -2.43 -1.92
C ALA A 122 -19.07 -3.29 -3.09
N ARG A 123 -18.48 -3.17 -4.28
CA ARG A 123 -18.78 -4.00 -5.45
C ARG A 123 -18.17 -5.40 -5.38
N GLY A 124 -17.17 -5.59 -4.52
CA GLY A 124 -16.41 -6.83 -4.41
C GLY A 124 -15.24 -6.96 -5.40
N ASP A 125 -14.97 -5.92 -6.18
CA ASP A 125 -13.85 -5.79 -7.12
C ASP A 125 -12.51 -5.63 -6.39
N LEU A 126 -12.54 -5.15 -5.14
CA LEU A 126 -11.41 -5.14 -4.22
C LEU A 126 -11.76 -5.85 -2.92
N LYS A 127 -11.01 -6.90 -2.60
CA LYS A 127 -11.12 -7.64 -1.34
C LYS A 127 -9.87 -7.43 -0.50
N ILE A 128 -10.06 -7.12 0.78
CA ILE A 128 -8.97 -6.95 1.74
C ILE A 128 -9.14 -7.97 2.86
N TYR A 129 -8.45 -9.10 2.74
CA TYR A 129 -8.44 -10.13 3.78
C TYR A 129 -7.57 -9.69 4.95
N GLY A 130 -8.02 -9.96 6.18
CA GLY A 130 -7.37 -9.48 7.40
C GLY A 130 -7.68 -8.03 7.76
N LEU A 131 -8.55 -7.33 7.02
CA LEU A 131 -8.90 -5.93 7.31
C LEU A 131 -9.50 -5.72 8.70
N LEU A 132 -10.42 -6.59 9.13
CA LEU A 132 -11.10 -6.43 10.42
C LEU A 132 -10.18 -6.72 11.61
N THR A 133 -9.27 -7.68 11.47
CA THR A 133 -8.31 -8.06 12.52
C THR A 133 -7.07 -7.15 12.53
N HIS A 134 -6.73 -6.56 11.39
CA HIS A 134 -5.50 -5.77 11.20
C HIS A 134 -5.78 -4.38 10.62
N LEU A 135 -6.88 -3.74 11.02
CA LEU A 135 -7.29 -2.42 10.51
C LEU A 135 -6.18 -1.36 10.67
N GLY A 136 -5.55 -1.30 11.85
CA GLY A 136 -4.45 -0.37 12.10
C GLY A 136 -3.24 -0.60 11.18
N LEU A 137 -2.95 -1.86 10.84
CA LEU A 137 -1.89 -2.23 9.90
C LEU A 137 -2.26 -1.81 8.49
N VAL A 138 -3.50 -2.04 8.05
CA VAL A 138 -3.98 -1.60 6.73
C VAL A 138 -3.89 -0.08 6.61
N LEU A 139 -4.38 0.66 7.60
CA LEU A 139 -4.32 2.13 7.59
C LEU A 139 -2.88 2.65 7.61
N ALA A 140 -2.01 2.04 8.41
CA ALA A 140 -0.60 2.39 8.46
C ALA A 140 0.13 2.08 7.14
N LEU A 141 -0.17 0.94 6.51
CA LEU A 141 0.35 0.58 5.19
C LEU A 141 -0.13 1.57 4.13
N LEU A 142 -1.44 1.81 4.04
CA LEU A 142 -1.99 2.78 3.10
C LEU A 142 -1.36 4.15 3.32
N HIS A 143 -1.27 4.63 4.56
CA HIS A 143 -0.60 5.89 4.88
C HIS A 143 0.88 5.92 4.46
N LEU A 144 1.60 4.80 4.61
CA LEU A 144 3.00 4.67 4.22
C LEU A 144 3.16 4.81 2.70
N VAL A 145 2.33 4.09 1.94
CA VAL A 145 2.42 4.00 0.48
C VAL A 145 1.69 5.14 -0.23
N SER A 146 0.79 5.86 0.45
CA SER A 146 -0.04 6.90 -0.13
C SER A 146 0.75 8.12 -0.61
N ARG A 147 0.14 8.99 -1.43
CA ARG A 147 0.65 10.35 -1.63
C ARG A 147 0.25 11.24 -0.43
N PRO A 148 1.02 12.26 -0.04
CA PRO A 148 0.52 13.27 0.89
C PRO A 148 -0.65 14.00 0.22
N GLY A 149 -1.75 14.22 0.95
CA GLY A 149 -2.80 15.10 0.49
C GLY A 149 -2.23 16.50 0.24
N ALA A 150 -2.48 17.02 -0.96
CA ALA A 150 -2.34 18.45 -1.24
C ALA A 150 -3.46 19.16 -0.48
N ASP A 151 -3.17 19.70 0.70
CA ASP A 151 -3.97 20.81 1.24
C ASP A 151 -3.65 22.03 0.36
N ARG A 152 -4.42 22.17 -0.72
CA ARG A 152 -4.75 23.46 -1.34
C ARG A 152 -6.22 23.45 -1.66
#